data_AF-A0A956GSA4-F1
#
_entry.id   AF-A0A956GSA4-F1
#
_cell.length_a   1.000
_cell.length_b   1.000
_cell.length_c   1.000
_cell.angle_alpha   90.00
_cell.angle_beta   90.00
_cell.angle_gamma   90.00
#
_symmetry.space_group_name_H-M   'P 1'
#
loop_
_entity.id
_entity.type
_entity.pdbx_description
1 polymer ?
#
loop_
_entity_poly.entity_id
_entity_poly.type
_entity_poly.pdbx_seq_one_letter_code
_entity_poly.pdbx_strand_id
1 'polypeptide(L)'
;MLSLKAAVPLAALTLAAVAGAAPAHADHEDDVRAVANVVAMFAYPVNEIVAKGTAGVVYKHVGDEAECRDAVAAAKKAGVTATDRLTGSYFKGQPGATEVDGAWGIPFSGAPALCDRFAAVIRTYEAAKELGGYADGLRTTQQLDPVSMGDDFGKGLVTRGEACRAMVDQAIKGGADGDLALKLNVMDEPVVSLNAGRKAYCDGLIDYGKNLKAKIAEAKAARRAAIAKKYEAAGIKGDRLELFIEYDDVSWRGKGCEIVDDLAVLAKAKKLYQWLENADGTDTIRTYTFSGDKYKVSDKRYKKEKDAYKGCK
;
A
#
# COMPACT_ATOMS: atom_id res chain seq x y z
N MET A 1 16.23 -8.51 -6.44
CA MET A 1 15.95 -9.95 -6.51
C MET A 1 15.53 -10.27 -7.94
N LEU A 2 16.44 -10.86 -8.72
CA LEU A 2 16.15 -11.29 -10.09
C LEU A 2 15.23 -12.50 -10.04
N SER A 3 13.96 -12.31 -10.41
CA SER A 3 13.03 -13.43 -10.62
C SER A 3 13.33 -14.03 -11.99
N LEU A 4 13.92 -15.22 -12.00
CA LEU A 4 14.00 -16.09 -13.16
C LEU A 4 12.56 -16.44 -13.57
N LYS A 5 12.01 -15.75 -14.58
CA LYS A 5 10.79 -16.19 -15.24
C LYS A 5 11.13 -17.45 -16.03
N ALA A 6 10.82 -18.61 -15.47
CA ALA A 6 10.73 -19.84 -16.24
C ALA A 6 9.60 -19.65 -17.25
N ALA A 7 9.96 -19.46 -18.52
CA ALA A 7 9.02 -19.54 -19.63
C ALA A 7 8.49 -20.97 -19.64
N VAL A 8 7.26 -21.16 -19.17
CA VAL A 8 6.50 -22.37 -19.51
C VAL A 8 6.29 -22.27 -21.02
N PRO A 9 6.76 -23.21 -21.83
CA PRO A 9 6.43 -23.21 -23.24
C PRO A 9 4.93 -23.44 -23.30
N LEU A 10 4.15 -22.37 -23.51
CA LEU A 10 2.84 -22.49 -24.11
C LEU A 10 3.13 -23.29 -25.36
N ALA A 11 2.57 -24.51 -25.44
CA ALA A 11 2.72 -25.37 -26.59
C ALA A 11 2.56 -24.49 -27.81
N ALA A 12 3.66 -24.29 -28.55
CA ALA A 12 3.59 -23.64 -29.83
C ALA A 12 2.51 -24.44 -30.56
N LEU A 13 1.32 -23.85 -30.70
CA LEU A 13 0.39 -24.26 -31.73
C LEU A 13 1.16 -23.92 -33.00
N THR A 14 2.05 -24.83 -33.38
CA THR A 14 2.39 -25.05 -34.76
C THR A 14 1.04 -25.32 -35.40
N LEU A 15 0.41 -24.27 -35.91
CA LEU A 15 -0.27 -24.36 -37.19
C LEU A 15 0.78 -24.94 -38.13
N ALA A 16 0.91 -26.28 -38.10
CA ALA A 16 1.66 -27.00 -39.07
C ALA A 16 1.03 -26.59 -40.39
N ALA A 17 1.78 -25.88 -41.21
CA ALA A 17 1.40 -25.55 -42.55
C ALA A 17 1.14 -26.87 -43.28
N VAL A 18 -0.14 -27.27 -43.35
CA VAL A 18 -0.61 -28.32 -44.23
C VAL A 18 -0.62 -27.73 -45.63
N ALA A 19 0.58 -27.54 -46.19
CA ALA A 19 0.77 -27.26 -47.61
C ALA A 19 0.59 -28.57 -48.37
N GLY A 20 -0.65 -29.05 -48.45
CA GLY A 20 -1.04 -30.22 -49.20
C GLY A 20 -2.47 -30.04 -49.69
N ALA A 21 -2.62 -29.84 -51.00
CA ALA A 21 -3.89 -29.52 -51.67
C ALA A 21 -5.04 -30.47 -51.25
N ALA A 22 -5.99 -29.92 -50.50
CA ALA A 22 -7.26 -30.53 -50.13
C ALA A 22 -8.40 -29.51 -50.41
N PRO A 23 -9.67 -29.94 -50.53
CA PRO A 23 -10.72 -29.14 -51.15
C PRO A 23 -11.14 -27.96 -50.26
N ALA A 24 -11.06 -26.76 -50.81
CA ALA A 24 -11.14 -25.42 -50.21
C ALA A 24 -12.43 -25.03 -49.45
N HIS A 25 -13.29 -25.97 -49.05
CA HIS A 25 -14.57 -25.66 -48.39
C HIS A 25 -14.80 -26.34 -47.04
N ALA A 26 -14.11 -27.43 -46.70
CA ALA A 26 -14.13 -27.97 -45.33
C ALA A 26 -13.19 -27.18 -44.40
N ASP A 27 -12.15 -26.57 -44.97
CA ASP A 27 -11.05 -25.96 -44.20
C ASP A 27 -11.41 -24.58 -43.61
N HIS A 28 -12.27 -23.80 -44.27
CA HIS A 28 -12.58 -22.42 -43.83
C HIS A 28 -13.31 -22.36 -42.50
N GLU A 29 -14.33 -23.21 -42.28
CA GLU A 29 -15.07 -23.22 -41.01
C GLU A 29 -14.19 -23.70 -39.84
N ASP A 30 -13.30 -24.65 -40.09
CA ASP A 30 -12.36 -25.16 -39.09
C ASP A 30 -11.27 -24.12 -38.78
N ASP A 31 -10.78 -23.39 -39.77
CA ASP A 31 -9.88 -22.25 -39.59
C ASP A 31 -10.56 -21.13 -38.77
N VAL A 32 -11.79 -20.75 -39.12
CA VAL A 32 -12.58 -19.76 -38.37
C VAL A 32 -12.78 -20.23 -36.92
N ARG A 33 -13.06 -21.52 -36.70
CA ARG A 33 -13.24 -22.08 -35.34
C ARG A 33 -11.94 -22.12 -34.55
N ALA A 34 -10.82 -22.50 -35.16
CA ALA A 34 -9.51 -22.51 -34.52
C ALA A 34 -9.12 -21.10 -34.08
N VAL A 35 -9.32 -20.11 -34.96
CA VAL A 35 -9.09 -18.69 -34.66
C VAL A 35 -10.04 -18.21 -33.55
N ALA A 36 -11.33 -18.55 -33.62
CA ALA A 36 -12.30 -18.17 -32.61
C ALA A 36 -11.89 -18.67 -31.22
N ASN A 37 -11.39 -19.91 -31.11
CA ASN A 37 -10.89 -20.46 -29.85
C ASN A 37 -9.70 -19.66 -29.30
N VAL A 38 -8.71 -19.33 -30.15
CA VAL A 38 -7.53 -18.56 -29.73
C VAL A 38 -7.93 -17.14 -29.32
N VAL A 39 -8.72 -16.44 -30.14
CA VAL A 39 -9.17 -15.07 -29.86
C VAL A 39 -10.06 -15.01 -28.61
N ALA A 40 -10.91 -16.04 -28.39
CA ALA A 40 -11.75 -16.13 -27.20
C ALA A 40 -10.95 -16.28 -25.89
N MET A 41 -9.71 -16.82 -25.93
CA MET A 41 -8.82 -16.85 -24.77
C MET A 41 -8.43 -15.46 -24.27
N PHE A 42 -8.39 -14.47 -25.15
CA PHE A 42 -8.12 -13.06 -24.79
C PHE A 42 -9.39 -12.32 -24.35
N ALA A 43 -10.57 -12.74 -24.84
CA ALA A 43 -11.86 -12.18 -24.41
C ALA A 43 -12.23 -12.59 -22.97
N TYR A 44 -11.86 -13.81 -22.57
CA TYR A 44 -12.13 -14.31 -21.22
C TYR A 44 -11.56 -13.43 -20.09
N PRO A 45 -10.25 -13.11 -20.03
CA PRO A 45 -9.70 -12.28 -18.97
C PRO A 45 -10.25 -10.85 -18.99
N VAL A 46 -10.58 -10.30 -20.17
CA VAL A 46 -11.27 -9.00 -20.25
C VAL A 46 -12.59 -9.06 -19.50
N ASN A 47 -13.42 -10.08 -19.76
CA ASN A 47 -14.70 -10.22 -19.10
C ASN A 47 -14.57 -10.47 -17.61
N GLU A 48 -13.66 -11.34 -17.20
CA GLU A 48 -13.41 -11.64 -15.79
C GLU A 48 -12.96 -10.40 -15.02
N ILE A 49 -11.98 -9.67 -15.54
CA ILE A 49 -11.44 -8.47 -14.89
C ILE A 49 -12.49 -7.36 -14.84
N VAL A 50 -13.21 -7.11 -15.95
CA VAL A 50 -14.24 -6.07 -16.00
C VAL A 50 -15.43 -6.43 -15.09
N ALA A 51 -15.88 -7.68 -15.07
CA ALA A 51 -17.05 -8.08 -14.28
C ALA A 51 -16.75 -8.22 -12.78
N LYS A 52 -15.57 -8.76 -12.42
CA LYS A 52 -15.22 -9.05 -11.02
C LYS A 52 -14.35 -7.96 -10.39
N GLY A 53 -13.80 -7.06 -11.20
CA GLY A 53 -12.80 -6.07 -10.79
C GLY A 53 -11.45 -6.70 -10.44
N THR A 54 -11.22 -7.99 -10.69
CA THR A 54 -9.98 -8.67 -10.33
C THR A 54 -9.63 -9.73 -11.36
N ALA A 55 -8.34 -9.88 -11.67
CA ALA A 55 -7.86 -11.04 -12.39
C ALA A 55 -7.76 -12.19 -11.38
N GLY A 56 -8.66 -13.17 -11.49
CA GLY A 56 -8.49 -14.44 -10.79
C GLY A 56 -7.20 -15.16 -11.23
N VAL A 57 -6.98 -16.37 -10.72
CA VAL A 57 -5.81 -17.22 -11.04
C VAL A 57 -5.57 -17.39 -12.56
N VAL A 58 -6.61 -17.22 -13.37
CA VAL A 58 -6.62 -17.50 -14.80
C VAL A 58 -5.72 -16.58 -15.64
N TYR A 59 -5.41 -15.37 -15.16
CA TYR A 59 -4.53 -14.46 -15.92
C TYR A 59 -3.08 -14.96 -16.06
N LYS A 60 -2.62 -15.88 -15.20
CA LYS A 60 -1.24 -16.41 -15.28
C LYS A 60 -0.95 -17.25 -16.53
N HIS A 61 -1.96 -17.57 -17.33
CA HIS A 61 -1.84 -18.46 -18.49
C HIS A 61 -2.32 -17.85 -19.81
N VAL A 62 -2.65 -16.56 -19.84
CA VAL A 62 -3.04 -15.88 -21.08
C VAL A 62 -1.82 -15.20 -21.70
N GLY A 63 -1.70 -15.31 -23.02
CA GLY A 63 -0.67 -14.67 -23.84
C GLY A 63 -0.62 -13.15 -23.71
N ASP A 64 0.33 -12.51 -24.40
CA ASP A 64 0.44 -11.05 -24.44
C ASP A 64 -0.33 -10.42 -25.63
N GLU A 65 -0.25 -9.09 -25.74
CA GLU A 65 -0.86 -8.35 -26.84
C GLU A 65 -0.35 -8.81 -28.22
N ALA A 66 0.95 -9.13 -28.33
CA ALA A 66 1.54 -9.56 -29.59
C ALA A 66 0.99 -10.92 -30.01
N GLU A 67 0.84 -11.86 -29.06
CA GLU A 67 0.22 -13.16 -29.33
C GLU A 67 -1.23 -13.03 -29.84
N CYS A 68 -2.01 -12.09 -29.28
CA CYS A 68 -3.36 -11.82 -29.80
C CYS A 68 -3.33 -11.28 -31.23
N ARG A 69 -2.44 -10.32 -31.51
CA ARG A 69 -2.30 -9.73 -32.84
C ARG A 69 -1.77 -10.72 -33.87
N ASP A 70 -0.85 -11.58 -33.49
CA ASP A 70 -0.31 -12.64 -34.33
C ASP A 70 -1.39 -13.66 -34.70
N ALA A 71 -2.27 -14.02 -33.75
CA ALA A 71 -3.42 -14.87 -34.02
C ALA A 71 -4.38 -14.24 -35.05
N VAL A 72 -4.66 -12.93 -34.91
CA VAL A 72 -5.48 -12.19 -35.89
C VAL A 72 -4.77 -12.11 -37.26
N ALA A 73 -3.46 -11.91 -37.30
CA ALA A 73 -2.71 -11.85 -38.56
C ALA A 73 -2.67 -13.22 -39.27
N ALA A 74 -2.48 -14.30 -38.49
CA ALA A 74 -2.49 -15.67 -38.98
C ALA A 74 -3.86 -16.05 -39.54
N ALA A 75 -4.95 -15.70 -38.85
CA ALA A 75 -6.31 -15.89 -39.32
C ALA A 75 -6.57 -15.22 -40.68
N LYS A 76 -6.14 -13.96 -40.82
CA LYS A 76 -6.26 -13.23 -42.08
C LYS A 76 -5.49 -13.91 -43.22
N LYS A 77 -4.32 -14.48 -42.92
CA LYS A 77 -3.51 -15.24 -43.89
C LYS A 77 -4.17 -16.57 -44.28
N ALA A 78 -4.92 -17.19 -43.36
CA ALA A 78 -5.68 -18.41 -43.61
C ALA A 78 -6.99 -18.18 -44.41
N GLY A 79 -7.34 -16.93 -44.73
CA GLY A 79 -8.52 -16.61 -45.53
C GLY A 79 -9.74 -16.17 -44.73
N VAL A 80 -9.61 -16.04 -43.40
CA VAL A 80 -10.67 -15.45 -42.56
C VAL A 80 -10.90 -13.99 -42.96
N THR A 81 -12.14 -13.70 -43.34
CA THR A 81 -12.65 -12.43 -43.85
C THR A 81 -13.23 -11.57 -42.74
N ALA A 82 -13.36 -10.27 -42.98
CA ALA A 82 -13.90 -9.31 -42.01
C ALA A 82 -15.32 -9.63 -41.50
N THR A 83 -16.10 -10.36 -42.30
CA THR A 83 -17.50 -10.74 -42.03
C THR A 83 -17.64 -12.12 -41.39
N ASP A 84 -16.57 -12.93 -41.39
CA ASP A 84 -16.59 -14.21 -40.71
C ASP A 84 -16.85 -14.00 -39.22
N ARG A 85 -17.64 -14.90 -38.64
CA ARG A 85 -18.13 -14.75 -37.27
C ARG A 85 -17.33 -15.64 -36.34
N LEU A 86 -16.62 -15.04 -35.40
CA LEU A 86 -15.96 -15.75 -34.31
C LEU A 86 -16.99 -16.04 -33.22
N THR A 87 -17.28 -17.31 -32.95
CA THR A 87 -18.27 -17.72 -31.94
C THR A 87 -17.59 -18.33 -30.71
N GLY A 88 -18.19 -18.11 -29.54
CA GLY A 88 -17.64 -18.55 -28.26
C GLY A 88 -18.30 -17.84 -27.07
N SER A 89 -18.50 -18.56 -25.96
CA SER A 89 -19.16 -18.02 -24.76
C SER A 89 -18.41 -16.82 -24.16
N TYR A 90 -17.10 -16.74 -24.35
CA TYR A 90 -16.26 -15.64 -23.89
C TYR A 90 -16.40 -14.35 -24.68
N PHE A 91 -17.11 -14.35 -25.82
CA PHE A 91 -17.42 -13.10 -26.53
C PHE A 91 -18.58 -12.33 -25.89
N LYS A 92 -19.34 -12.94 -24.97
CA LYS A 92 -20.42 -12.25 -24.25
C LYS A 92 -19.88 -10.99 -23.56
N GLY A 93 -20.48 -9.83 -23.82
CA GLY A 93 -20.06 -8.55 -23.25
C GLY A 93 -18.91 -7.83 -23.98
N GLN A 94 -18.36 -8.43 -25.04
CA GLN A 94 -17.37 -7.75 -25.89
C GLN A 94 -18.04 -6.72 -26.81
N PRO A 95 -17.33 -5.63 -27.20
CA PRO A 95 -17.85 -4.67 -28.18
C PRO A 95 -18.25 -5.35 -29.49
N GLY A 96 -19.47 -5.09 -29.96
CA GLY A 96 -19.99 -5.68 -31.20
C GLY A 96 -20.39 -7.15 -31.09
N ALA A 97 -20.36 -7.74 -29.89
CA ALA A 97 -20.84 -9.10 -29.68
C ALA A 97 -22.36 -9.17 -29.79
N THR A 98 -22.85 -10.11 -30.58
CA THR A 98 -24.27 -10.45 -30.69
C THR A 98 -24.47 -11.93 -30.35
N GLU A 99 -25.68 -12.31 -29.98
CA GLU A 99 -26.07 -13.70 -29.80
C GLU A 99 -26.82 -14.18 -31.04
N VAL A 100 -26.40 -15.31 -31.61
CA VAL A 100 -27.05 -15.97 -32.75
C VAL A 100 -27.11 -17.47 -32.46
N ASP A 101 -28.30 -18.06 -32.52
CA ASP A 101 -28.54 -19.49 -32.26
C ASP A 101 -27.97 -19.98 -30.91
N GLY A 102 -28.05 -19.14 -29.88
CA GLY A 102 -27.54 -19.44 -28.53
C GLY A 102 -26.02 -19.33 -28.38
N ALA A 103 -25.30 -18.85 -29.40
CA ALA A 103 -23.87 -18.60 -29.36
C ALA A 103 -23.53 -17.11 -29.46
N TRP A 104 -22.77 -16.61 -28.49
CA TRP A 104 -22.19 -15.27 -28.54
C TRP A 104 -21.06 -15.24 -29.57
N GLY A 105 -20.95 -14.14 -30.31
CA GLY A 105 -19.88 -13.97 -31.28
C GLY A 105 -19.71 -12.55 -31.78
N ILE A 106 -18.53 -12.26 -32.30
CA ILE A 106 -18.15 -10.99 -32.93
C ILE A 106 -17.81 -11.23 -34.41
N PRO A 107 -17.99 -10.25 -35.30
CA PRO A 107 -17.37 -10.31 -36.62
C PRO A 107 -15.84 -10.26 -36.46
N PHE A 108 -15.11 -10.96 -37.33
CA PHE A 108 -13.64 -11.01 -37.30
C PHE A 108 -13.01 -9.62 -37.44
N SER A 109 -13.66 -8.69 -38.14
CA SER A 109 -13.27 -7.28 -38.16
C SER A 109 -13.20 -6.60 -36.78
N GLY A 110 -13.88 -7.15 -35.76
CA GLY A 110 -13.79 -6.71 -34.37
C GLY A 110 -12.63 -7.31 -33.57
N ALA A 111 -11.95 -8.35 -34.07
CA ALA A 111 -10.86 -9.01 -33.35
C ALA A 111 -9.66 -8.10 -33.02
N PRO A 112 -9.21 -7.18 -33.89
CA PRO A 112 -8.17 -6.20 -33.53
C PRO A 112 -8.55 -5.34 -32.31
N ALA A 113 -9.79 -4.84 -32.26
CA ALA A 113 -10.27 -4.01 -31.16
C ALA A 113 -10.37 -4.80 -29.85
N LEU A 114 -10.65 -6.11 -29.93
CA LEU A 114 -10.58 -7.00 -28.78
C LEU A 114 -9.14 -7.13 -28.26
N CYS A 115 -8.14 -7.27 -29.13
CA CYS A 115 -6.74 -7.30 -28.71
C CYS A 115 -6.31 -5.99 -28.04
N ASP A 116 -6.74 -4.84 -28.59
CA ASP A 116 -6.48 -3.53 -27.99
C ASP A 116 -7.10 -3.42 -26.59
N ARG A 117 -8.36 -3.86 -26.44
CA ARG A 117 -9.06 -3.89 -25.16
C ARG A 117 -8.42 -4.84 -24.16
N PHE A 118 -8.02 -6.03 -24.60
CA PHE A 118 -7.27 -6.98 -23.78
C PHE A 118 -6.01 -6.32 -23.22
N ALA A 119 -5.20 -5.75 -24.10
CA ALA A 119 -3.96 -5.11 -23.70
C ALA A 119 -4.18 -3.95 -22.72
N ALA A 120 -5.20 -3.12 -22.94
CA ALA A 120 -5.57 -2.05 -22.02
C ALA A 120 -5.98 -2.56 -20.64
N VAL A 121 -6.88 -3.56 -20.58
CA VAL A 121 -7.37 -4.14 -19.32
C VAL A 121 -6.24 -4.79 -18.53
N ILE A 122 -5.34 -5.51 -19.21
CA ILE A 122 -4.18 -6.14 -18.57
C ILE A 122 -3.23 -5.11 -17.98
N ARG A 123 -2.90 -4.05 -18.74
CA ARG A 123 -2.07 -2.94 -18.24
C ARG A 123 -2.72 -2.25 -17.05
N THR A 124 -4.04 -2.02 -17.08
CA THR A 124 -4.78 -1.46 -15.94
C THR A 124 -4.69 -2.36 -14.72
N TYR A 125 -4.86 -3.67 -14.89
CA TYR A 125 -4.79 -4.62 -13.78
C TYR A 125 -3.42 -4.65 -13.10
N GLU A 126 -2.33 -4.70 -13.87
CA GLU A 126 -0.98 -4.69 -13.30
C GLU A 126 -0.69 -3.37 -12.56
N ALA A 127 -1.09 -2.23 -13.13
CA ALA A 127 -0.96 -0.94 -12.48
C ALA A 127 -1.80 -0.85 -11.20
N ALA A 128 -3.03 -1.40 -11.20
CA ALA A 128 -3.91 -1.41 -10.03
C ALA A 128 -3.33 -2.30 -8.90
N LYS A 129 -2.70 -3.42 -9.24
CA LYS A 129 -1.99 -4.27 -8.27
C LYS A 129 -0.84 -3.52 -7.61
N GLU A 130 -0.04 -2.80 -8.39
CA GLU A 130 1.06 -1.99 -7.83
C GLU A 130 0.51 -0.84 -6.97
N LEU A 131 -0.53 -0.15 -7.44
CA LEU A 131 -1.25 0.88 -6.68
C LEU A 131 -1.76 0.37 -5.32
N GLY A 132 -2.20 -0.90 -5.25
CA GLY A 132 -2.57 -1.55 -4.00
C GLY A 132 -1.44 -1.57 -2.95
N GLY A 133 -0.18 -1.71 -3.37
CA GLY A 133 0.97 -1.63 -2.47
C GLY A 133 1.23 -0.21 -1.93
N TYR A 134 0.79 0.83 -2.64
CA TYR A 134 0.81 2.20 -2.14
C TYR A 134 -0.36 2.49 -1.19
N ALA A 135 -1.55 1.98 -1.51
CA ALA A 135 -2.72 2.05 -0.64
C ALA A 135 -2.45 1.42 0.74
N ASP A 136 -1.92 0.18 0.75
CA ASP A 136 -1.55 -0.51 1.99
C ASP A 136 -0.45 0.22 2.78
N GLY A 137 0.54 0.78 2.08
CA GLY A 137 1.60 1.58 2.68
C GLY A 137 1.08 2.86 3.35
N LEU A 138 0.14 3.56 2.71
CA LEU A 138 -0.52 4.73 3.30
C LEU A 138 -1.35 4.33 4.53
N ARG A 139 -2.19 3.30 4.39
CA ARG A 139 -3.04 2.78 5.49
C ARG A 139 -2.21 2.41 6.71
N THR A 140 -1.15 1.62 6.52
CA THR A 140 -0.24 1.20 7.59
C THR A 140 0.44 2.41 8.23
N THR A 141 0.90 3.37 7.41
CA THR A 141 1.52 4.60 7.92
C THR A 141 0.55 5.40 8.78
N GLN A 142 -0.71 5.55 8.37
CA GLN A 142 -1.71 6.32 9.12
C GLN A 142 -2.08 5.69 10.48
N GLN A 143 -1.79 4.41 10.69
CA GLN A 143 -2.05 3.68 11.93
C GLN A 143 -0.91 3.76 12.95
N LEU A 144 0.28 4.17 12.53
CA LEU A 144 1.45 4.30 13.39
C LEU A 144 1.38 5.61 14.21
N ASP A 145 1.98 5.62 15.40
CA ASP A 145 2.10 6.84 16.23
C ASP A 145 2.99 7.86 15.50
N PRO A 146 2.46 9.04 15.11
CA PRO A 146 3.26 10.07 14.44
C PRO A 146 4.51 10.45 15.22
N VAL A 147 4.47 10.45 16.57
CA VAL A 147 5.62 10.86 17.41
C VAL A 147 6.81 9.91 17.25
N SER A 148 6.55 8.64 16.89
CA SER A 148 7.60 7.66 16.61
C SER A 148 8.25 7.85 15.22
N MET A 149 7.62 8.63 14.35
CA MET A 149 8.12 8.93 13.01
C MET A 149 8.98 10.18 13.08
N GLY A 150 10.28 10.04 12.79
CA GLY A 150 11.16 11.20 12.66
C GLY A 150 10.82 12.07 11.43
N ASP A 151 11.38 13.28 11.39
CA ASP A 151 11.13 14.24 10.31
C ASP A 151 11.47 13.70 8.90
N ASP A 152 12.50 12.86 8.78
CA ASP A 152 12.92 12.27 7.50
C ASP A 152 11.93 11.24 6.96
N PHE A 153 11.07 10.67 7.81
CA PHE A 153 10.01 9.76 7.39
C PHE A 153 9.01 10.47 6.47
N GLY A 154 8.68 11.73 6.77
CA GLY A 154 7.77 12.54 5.96
C GLY A 154 8.27 12.76 4.53
N LYS A 155 9.58 13.01 4.36
CA LYS A 155 10.21 13.11 3.03
C LYS A 155 10.11 11.79 2.26
N GLY A 156 10.35 10.67 2.93
CA GLY A 156 10.22 9.34 2.35
C GLY A 156 8.81 9.05 1.82
N LEU A 157 7.77 9.50 2.55
CA LEU A 157 6.37 9.38 2.09
C LEU A 157 6.08 10.24 0.87
N VAL A 158 6.59 11.47 0.82
CA VAL A 158 6.46 12.35 -0.36
C VAL A 158 7.11 11.70 -1.58
N THR A 159 8.35 11.23 -1.47
CA THR A 159 9.05 10.53 -2.56
C THR A 159 8.29 9.29 -3.01
N ARG A 160 7.75 8.50 -2.08
CA ARG A 160 6.95 7.31 -2.40
C ARG A 160 5.64 7.69 -3.13
N GLY A 161 4.97 8.75 -2.70
CA GLY A 161 3.76 9.23 -3.37
C GLY A 161 4.03 9.82 -4.77
N GLU A 162 5.17 10.47 -4.99
CA GLU A 162 5.59 10.92 -6.32
C GLU A 162 5.90 9.74 -7.25
N ALA A 163 6.57 8.70 -6.75
CA ALA A 163 6.79 7.47 -7.50
C ALA A 163 5.46 6.78 -7.88
N CYS A 164 4.50 6.76 -6.94
CA CYS A 164 3.14 6.27 -7.19
C CYS A 164 2.46 7.04 -8.33
N ARG A 165 2.50 8.38 -8.32
CA ARG A 165 1.95 9.20 -9.41
C ARG A 165 2.61 8.88 -10.75
N ALA A 166 3.94 8.83 -10.78
CA ALA A 166 4.70 8.57 -11.99
C ALA A 166 4.37 7.19 -12.59
N MET A 167 4.21 6.17 -11.74
CA MET A 167 3.79 4.83 -12.16
C MET A 167 2.40 4.85 -12.79
N VAL A 168 1.40 5.49 -12.15
CA VAL A 168 0.05 5.59 -12.71
C VAL A 168 0.04 6.36 -14.03
N ASP A 169 0.74 7.50 -14.08
CA ASP A 169 0.82 8.34 -15.28
C ASP A 169 1.50 7.58 -16.44
N GLN A 170 2.53 6.77 -16.14
CA GLN A 170 3.19 5.91 -17.11
C GLN A 170 2.29 4.77 -17.60
N ALA A 171 1.51 4.15 -16.72
CA ALA A 171 0.57 3.09 -17.08
C ALA A 171 -0.53 3.62 -18.01
N ILE A 172 -1.12 4.76 -17.69
CA ILE A 172 -2.15 5.41 -18.51
C ILE A 172 -1.57 5.83 -19.87
N LYS A 173 -0.37 6.44 -19.89
CA LYS A 173 0.32 6.77 -21.14
C LYS A 173 0.66 5.53 -21.98
N GLY A 174 0.90 4.39 -21.32
CA GLY A 174 1.09 3.08 -21.94
C GLY A 174 -0.18 2.43 -22.45
N GLY A 175 -1.34 3.08 -22.32
CA GLY A 175 -2.62 2.57 -22.80
C GLY A 175 -3.39 1.74 -21.78
N ALA A 176 -3.10 1.87 -20.47
CA ALA A 176 -4.04 1.43 -19.44
C ALA A 176 -5.31 2.30 -19.46
N ASP A 177 -6.46 1.67 -19.24
CA ASP A 177 -7.71 2.38 -18.98
C ASP A 177 -7.65 2.99 -17.56
N GLY A 178 -7.59 4.33 -17.48
CA GLY A 178 -7.48 5.07 -16.23
C GLY A 178 -8.78 5.10 -15.40
N ASP A 179 -9.91 4.79 -16.02
CA ASP A 179 -11.26 4.90 -15.44
C ASP A 179 -11.90 3.55 -15.15
N LEU A 180 -11.36 2.46 -15.70
CA LEU A 180 -11.75 1.10 -15.33
C LEU A 180 -11.52 0.85 -13.84
N ALA A 181 -12.62 0.63 -13.11
CA ALA A 181 -12.60 0.42 -11.67
C ALA A 181 -12.26 -1.04 -11.33
N LEU A 182 -11.18 -1.25 -10.57
CA LEU A 182 -10.68 -2.58 -10.19
C LEU A 182 -10.54 -2.68 -8.66
N LYS A 183 -10.63 -3.90 -8.13
CA LYS A 183 -10.25 -4.22 -6.76
C LYS A 183 -8.74 -4.13 -6.65
N LEU A 184 -8.26 -3.34 -5.71
CA LEU A 184 -6.87 -3.41 -5.30
C LEU A 184 -6.65 -4.77 -4.65
N ASN A 185 -5.53 -5.43 -4.93
CA ASN A 185 -5.21 -6.77 -4.42
C ASN A 185 -4.82 -6.74 -2.92
N VAL A 186 -5.63 -6.09 -2.11
CA VAL A 186 -5.49 -5.88 -0.67
C VAL A 186 -6.86 -6.20 -0.06
N MET A 187 -6.88 -6.99 1.01
CA MET A 187 -8.13 -7.42 1.65
C MET A 187 -8.99 -6.22 2.03
N ASP A 188 -10.28 -6.27 1.68
CA ASP A 188 -11.32 -5.29 2.02
C ASP A 188 -11.16 -3.86 1.45
N GLU A 189 -10.26 -3.64 0.49
CA GLU A 189 -10.16 -2.34 -0.20
C GLU A 189 -11.32 -2.14 -1.22
N PRO A 190 -11.76 -0.87 -1.42
CA PRO A 190 -12.78 -0.53 -2.39
C PRO A 190 -12.34 -0.81 -3.83
N VAL A 191 -13.33 -1.00 -4.69
CA VAL A 191 -13.14 -0.97 -6.15
C VAL A 191 -12.82 0.47 -6.55
N VAL A 192 -11.69 0.69 -7.21
CA VAL A 192 -11.17 2.02 -7.52
C VAL A 192 -10.46 2.00 -8.87
N SER A 193 -10.61 3.08 -9.64
CA SER A 193 -9.89 3.26 -10.92
C SER A 193 -8.47 3.78 -10.67
N LEU A 194 -7.58 3.70 -11.67
CA LEU A 194 -6.23 4.26 -11.54
C LEU A 194 -6.27 5.77 -11.25
N ASN A 195 -7.15 6.52 -11.92
CA ASN A 195 -7.31 7.96 -11.69
C ASN A 195 -7.77 8.27 -10.26
N ALA A 196 -8.79 7.56 -9.78
CA ALA A 196 -9.31 7.75 -8.43
C ALA A 196 -8.30 7.32 -7.36
N GLY A 197 -7.61 6.19 -7.57
CA GLY A 197 -6.62 5.68 -6.64
C GLY A 197 -5.34 6.50 -6.63
N ARG A 198 -4.93 7.09 -7.75
CA ARG A 198 -3.85 8.08 -7.80
C ARG A 198 -4.13 9.25 -6.84
N LYS A 199 -5.35 9.79 -6.90
CA LYS A 199 -5.78 10.86 -6.00
C LYS A 199 -5.89 10.39 -4.55
N ALA A 200 -6.49 9.23 -4.29
CA ALA A 200 -6.69 8.76 -2.92
C ALA A 200 -5.39 8.36 -2.22
N TYR A 201 -4.51 7.64 -2.92
CA TYR A 201 -3.36 6.98 -2.32
C TYR A 201 -2.04 7.68 -2.64
N CYS A 202 -1.78 8.03 -3.90
CA CYS A 202 -0.53 8.72 -4.25
C CYS A 202 -0.51 10.14 -3.68
N ASP A 203 -1.59 10.91 -3.89
CA ASP A 203 -1.69 12.25 -3.30
C ASP A 203 -1.83 12.17 -1.78
N GLY A 204 -2.54 11.15 -1.27
CA GLY A 204 -2.64 10.88 0.17
C GLY A 204 -1.29 10.66 0.85
N LEU A 205 -0.36 9.94 0.21
CA LEU A 205 1.02 9.77 0.69
C LEU A 205 1.79 11.11 0.71
N ILE A 206 1.68 11.88 -0.37
CA ILE A 206 2.34 13.19 -0.48
C ILE A 206 1.80 14.14 0.59
N ASP A 207 0.49 14.23 0.73
CA ASP A 207 -0.17 15.13 1.66
C ASP A 207 0.10 14.71 3.10
N TYR A 208 0.05 13.41 3.41
CA TYR A 208 0.42 12.93 4.74
C TYR A 208 1.89 13.22 5.05
N GLY A 209 2.80 12.96 4.09
CA GLY A 209 4.23 13.24 4.25
C GLY A 209 4.53 14.73 4.49
N LYS A 210 3.91 15.63 3.73
CA LYS A 210 4.04 17.09 3.90
C LYS A 210 3.52 17.57 5.25
N ASN A 211 2.45 16.96 5.75
CA ASN A 211 1.80 17.36 6.99
C ASN A 211 2.27 16.59 8.23
N LEU A 212 3.19 15.62 8.08
CA LEU A 212 3.63 14.77 9.19
C LEU A 212 4.21 15.58 10.35
N LYS A 213 5.01 16.61 10.06
CA LYS A 213 5.58 17.48 11.11
C LYS A 213 4.49 18.17 11.95
N ALA A 214 3.43 18.64 11.31
CA ALA A 214 2.29 19.22 12.02
C ALA A 214 1.58 18.16 12.87
N LYS A 215 1.35 16.97 12.33
CA LYS A 215 0.77 15.83 13.06
C LYS A 215 1.61 15.41 14.27
N ILE A 216 2.94 15.41 14.15
CA ILE A 216 3.87 15.16 15.27
C ILE A 216 3.70 16.22 16.35
N ALA A 217 3.66 17.50 15.97
CA ALA A 217 3.49 18.59 16.92
C ALA A 217 2.14 18.51 17.65
N GLU A 218 1.06 18.24 16.91
CA GLU A 218 -0.29 18.01 17.45
C GLU A 218 -0.32 16.82 18.42
N ALA A 219 0.27 15.69 18.04
CA ALA A 219 0.33 14.50 18.88
C ALA A 219 1.15 14.73 20.16
N LYS A 220 2.30 15.42 20.06
CA LYS A 220 3.11 15.83 21.23
C LYS A 220 2.34 16.77 22.14
N ALA A 221 1.62 17.76 21.58
CA ALA A 221 0.81 18.68 22.36
C ALA A 221 -0.34 17.97 23.07
N ALA A 222 -1.03 17.06 22.40
CA ALA A 222 -2.11 16.25 22.97
C ALA A 222 -1.59 15.35 24.11
N ARG A 223 -0.45 14.68 23.91
CA ARG A 223 0.20 13.86 24.95
C ARG A 223 0.60 14.71 26.15
N ARG A 224 1.26 15.85 25.92
CA ARG A 224 1.61 16.80 26.97
C ARG A 224 0.38 17.26 27.76
N ALA A 225 -0.72 17.62 27.08
CA ALA A 225 -1.95 18.04 27.74
C ALA A 225 -2.60 16.91 28.57
N ALA A 226 -2.57 15.67 28.09
CA ALA A 226 -3.07 14.52 28.83
C ALA A 226 -2.26 14.26 30.12
N ILE A 227 -0.94 14.35 30.02
CA ILE A 227 -0.03 14.23 31.17
C ILE A 227 -0.23 15.39 32.14
N ALA A 228 -0.29 16.63 31.64
CA ALA A 228 -0.53 17.81 32.46
C ALA A 228 -1.81 17.66 33.30
N LYS A 229 -2.92 17.25 32.67
CA LYS A 229 -4.21 17.06 33.33
C LYS A 229 -4.15 16.05 34.48
N LYS A 230 -3.38 14.97 34.33
CA LYS A 230 -3.15 13.95 35.39
C LYS A 230 -2.52 14.58 36.64
N TYR A 231 -1.49 15.42 36.47
CA TYR A 231 -0.77 16.04 37.57
C TYR A 231 -1.48 17.27 38.15
N GLU A 232 -2.15 18.06 37.31
CA GLU A 232 -2.96 19.20 37.75
C GLU A 232 -4.11 18.76 38.68
N ALA A 233 -4.72 17.60 38.40
CA ALA A 233 -5.75 17.02 39.27
C ALA A 233 -5.23 16.68 40.68
N ALA A 234 -3.93 16.44 40.82
CA ALA A 234 -3.25 16.25 42.11
C ALA A 234 -2.78 17.58 42.76
N GLY A 235 -3.08 18.73 42.13
CA GLY A 235 -2.70 20.05 42.62
C GLY A 235 -1.29 20.50 42.25
N ILE A 236 -0.61 19.79 41.34
CA ILE A 236 0.74 20.14 40.87
C ILE A 236 0.65 21.21 39.77
N LYS A 237 1.38 22.32 39.91
CA LYS A 237 1.30 23.49 39.01
C LYS A 237 2.68 24.11 38.75
N GLY A 238 2.74 25.11 37.87
CA GLY A 238 3.94 25.90 37.58
C GLY A 238 5.14 25.08 37.11
N ASP A 239 6.35 25.46 37.50
CA ASP A 239 7.58 24.77 37.08
C ASP A 239 7.59 23.31 37.53
N ARG A 240 7.00 23.02 38.69
CA ARG A 240 6.82 21.66 39.19
C ARG A 240 6.01 20.81 38.19
N LEU A 241 4.92 21.33 37.65
CA LEU A 241 4.14 20.63 36.63
C LEU A 241 4.96 20.32 35.38
N GLU A 242 5.74 21.30 34.89
CA GLU A 242 6.61 21.08 33.72
C GLU A 242 7.62 19.97 33.97
N LEU A 243 8.19 19.88 35.18
CA LEU A 243 9.08 18.80 35.57
C LEU A 243 8.39 17.43 35.52
N PHE A 244 7.16 17.33 36.05
CA PHE A 244 6.42 16.07 36.02
C PHE A 244 5.97 15.68 34.60
N ILE A 245 5.71 16.65 33.73
CA ILE A 245 5.45 16.39 32.31
C ILE A 245 6.69 15.83 31.61
N GLU A 246 7.86 16.42 31.87
CA GLU A 246 9.13 16.02 31.26
C GLU A 246 9.52 14.58 31.63
N TYR A 247 9.18 14.14 32.85
CA TYR A 247 9.58 12.85 33.43
C TYR A 247 8.37 11.98 33.85
N ASP A 248 7.27 11.98 33.10
CA ASP A 248 6.03 11.24 33.44
C ASP A 248 6.22 9.72 33.52
N ASP A 249 7.22 9.19 32.80
CA ASP A 249 7.59 7.76 32.75
C ASP A 249 8.74 7.37 33.70
N VAL A 250 9.22 8.31 34.53
CA VAL A 250 10.29 8.05 35.49
C VAL A 250 9.72 7.81 36.89
N SER A 251 10.21 6.75 37.53
CA SER A 251 9.95 6.50 38.96
C SER A 251 10.63 7.56 39.83
N TRP A 252 9.83 8.42 40.43
CA TRP A 252 10.30 9.38 41.42
C TRP A 252 10.66 8.67 42.72
N ARG A 253 11.71 9.13 43.38
CA ARG A 253 12.12 8.60 44.68
C ARG A 253 11.93 9.63 45.79
N GLY A 254 11.47 9.17 46.95
CA GLY A 254 11.30 9.92 48.18
C GLY A 254 12.48 9.73 49.14
N LYS A 255 12.25 10.04 50.42
CA LYS A 255 13.23 9.84 51.48
C LYS A 255 13.67 8.37 51.54
N GLY A 256 14.97 8.13 51.70
CA GLY A 256 15.53 6.76 51.69
C GLY A 256 15.62 6.13 50.30
N CYS A 257 15.38 6.90 49.24
CA CYS A 257 15.34 6.45 47.84
C CYS A 257 14.20 5.46 47.53
N GLU A 258 13.16 5.40 48.37
CA GLU A 258 11.95 4.61 48.10
C GLU A 258 11.18 5.20 46.92
N ILE A 259 10.63 4.34 46.06
CA ILE A 259 9.82 4.78 44.92
C ILE A 259 8.52 5.40 45.44
N VAL A 260 8.12 6.52 44.84
CA VAL A 260 6.90 7.26 45.16
C VAL A 260 6.05 7.38 43.91
N ASP A 261 5.00 6.55 43.83
CA ASP A 261 4.07 6.54 42.70
C ASP A 261 2.73 7.24 43.01
N ASP A 262 2.46 7.53 44.29
CA ASP A 262 1.25 8.21 44.71
C ASP A 262 1.30 9.71 44.36
N LEU A 263 0.36 10.16 43.51
CA LEU A 263 0.30 11.55 43.02
C LEU A 263 0.08 12.57 44.14
N ALA A 264 -0.64 12.23 45.21
CA ALA A 264 -0.88 13.15 46.33
C ALA A 264 0.37 13.30 47.21
N VAL A 265 1.14 12.23 47.38
CA VAL A 265 2.47 12.28 48.01
C VAL A 265 3.43 13.10 47.14
N LEU A 266 3.45 12.85 45.83
CA LEU A 266 4.25 13.60 44.87
C LEU A 266 3.92 15.09 44.87
N ALA A 267 2.65 15.48 45.03
CA ALA A 267 2.25 16.89 45.10
C ALA A 267 2.76 17.60 46.37
N LYS A 268 2.83 16.89 47.50
CA LYS A 268 3.24 17.45 48.81
C LYS A 268 4.73 17.31 49.09
N ALA A 269 5.47 16.56 48.27
CA ALA A 269 6.88 16.29 48.50
C ALA A 269 7.71 17.59 48.52
N LYS A 270 8.53 17.78 49.57
CA LYS A 270 9.50 18.88 49.64
C LYS A 270 10.79 18.57 48.88
N LYS A 271 11.11 17.28 48.75
CA LYS A 271 12.25 16.78 47.99
C LYS A 271 11.84 15.53 47.23
N LEU A 272 12.27 15.44 45.98
CA LEU A 272 12.23 14.21 45.19
C LEU A 272 13.60 13.95 44.59
N TYR A 273 13.87 12.69 44.29
CA TYR A 273 15.15 12.24 43.77
C TYR A 273 14.96 11.46 42.48
N GLN A 274 15.88 11.67 41.55
CA GLN A 274 16.10 10.78 40.41
C GLN A 274 17.44 10.08 40.60
N TRP A 275 17.45 8.78 40.32
CA TRP A 275 18.66 7.97 40.32
C TRP A 275 19.13 7.82 38.89
N LEU A 276 20.33 8.31 38.59
CA LEU A 276 20.93 8.30 37.26
C LEU A 276 22.19 7.43 37.29
N GLU A 277 22.13 6.28 36.63
CA GLU A 277 23.28 5.41 36.44
C GLU A 277 24.17 5.97 35.34
N ASN A 278 25.46 6.17 35.63
CA ASN A 278 26.42 6.71 34.65
C ASN A 278 27.20 5.57 33.99
N ALA A 279 27.62 5.78 32.73
CA ALA A 279 28.36 4.78 31.95
C ALA A 279 29.71 4.34 32.58
N ASP A 280 30.29 5.14 33.47
CA ASP A 280 31.53 4.82 34.18
C ASP A 280 31.32 4.02 35.48
N GLY A 281 30.12 3.48 35.69
CA GLY A 281 29.76 2.65 36.85
C GLY A 281 29.55 3.43 38.14
N THR A 282 29.38 4.76 38.06
CA THR A 282 29.01 5.60 39.21
C THR A 282 27.54 5.98 39.16
N ASP A 283 26.98 6.37 40.31
CA ASP A 283 25.59 6.80 40.44
C ASP A 283 25.50 8.30 40.69
N THR A 284 24.57 8.98 40.05
CA THR A 284 24.21 10.37 40.35
C THR A 284 22.82 10.42 40.95
N ILE A 285 22.71 10.96 42.16
CA ILE A 285 21.42 11.32 42.75
C ILE A 285 21.14 12.77 42.41
N ARG A 286 20.19 12.99 41.51
CA ARG A 286 19.64 14.31 41.22
C ARG A 286 18.53 14.61 42.21
N THR A 287 18.67 15.69 42.96
CA THR A 287 17.71 16.13 43.98
C THR A 287 16.93 17.35 43.50
N TYR A 288 15.61 17.26 43.54
CA TYR A 288 14.70 18.36 43.30
C TYR A 288 14.14 18.83 44.65
N THR A 289 14.50 20.04 45.08
CA THR A 289 13.97 20.66 46.29
C THR A 289 12.89 21.67 45.94
N PHE A 290 11.65 21.41 46.37
CA PHE A 290 10.47 22.20 46.02
C PHE A 290 10.17 23.29 47.06
N SER A 291 9.79 24.47 46.57
CA SER A 291 9.24 25.58 47.34
C SER A 291 7.96 26.04 46.65
N GLY A 292 6.83 25.41 47.03
CA GLY A 292 5.58 25.50 46.29
C GLY A 292 5.72 24.88 44.88
N ASP A 293 5.39 25.66 43.87
CA ASP A 293 5.42 25.28 42.45
C ASP A 293 6.81 25.48 41.79
N LYS A 294 7.76 26.05 42.53
CA LYS A 294 9.15 26.25 42.08
C LYS A 294 10.06 25.17 42.67
N TYR A 295 11.19 24.91 42.02
CA TYR A 295 12.18 23.98 42.53
C TYR A 295 13.62 24.40 42.24
N LYS A 296 14.55 23.82 42.99
CA LYS A 296 16.00 23.87 42.74
C LYS A 296 16.51 22.45 42.50
N VAL A 297 17.44 22.32 41.56
CA VAL A 297 18.10 21.06 41.26
C VAL A 297 19.50 21.05 41.86
N SER A 298 19.92 19.92 42.42
CA SER A 298 21.31 19.67 42.79
C SER A 298 21.67 18.22 42.52
N ASP A 299 22.84 17.99 41.94
CA ASP A 299 23.33 16.65 41.62
C ASP A 299 24.45 16.27 42.57
N LYS A 300 24.46 15.01 43.03
CA LYS A 300 25.58 14.45 43.78
C LYS A 300 25.93 13.07 43.25
N ARG A 301 27.22 12.88 42.96
CA ARG A 301 27.76 11.66 42.38
C ARG A 301 28.41 10.77 43.44
N TYR A 302 28.27 9.47 43.27
CA TYR A 302 28.69 8.44 44.21
C TYR A 302 29.42 7.32 43.48
N LYS A 303 30.55 6.87 44.04
CA LYS A 303 31.35 5.78 43.47
C LYS A 303 30.79 4.38 43.76
N LYS A 304 29.85 4.28 44.71
CA LYS A 304 29.27 3.02 45.17
C LYS A 304 27.78 3.21 45.37
N GLU A 305 26.99 2.30 44.84
CA GLU A 305 25.52 2.28 44.94
C GLU A 305 25.03 2.44 46.39
N LYS A 306 25.62 1.70 47.33
CA LYS A 306 25.28 1.80 48.77
C LYS A 306 25.45 3.21 49.34
N ASP A 307 26.35 4.02 48.79
CA ASP A 307 26.58 5.39 49.22
C ASP A 307 25.62 6.35 48.53
N ALA A 308 25.17 6.04 47.31
CA ALA A 308 24.13 6.79 46.61
C ALA A 308 22.78 6.75 47.34
N TYR A 309 22.42 5.64 48.00
CA TYR A 309 21.26 5.59 48.90
C TYR A 309 21.29 6.65 50.02
N LYS A 310 22.49 7.03 50.48
CA LYS A 310 22.66 8.11 51.48
C LYS A 310 22.41 9.51 50.91
N GLY A 311 22.23 9.63 49.60
CA GLY A 311 21.90 10.87 48.90
C GLY A 311 20.44 11.29 49.02
N CYS A 312 19.51 10.34 49.21
CA CYS A 312 18.07 10.64 49.31
C CYS A 312 17.64 11.00 50.75
N LYS A 313 18.12 12.14 51.27
CA LYS A 313 17.86 12.59 52.66
C LYS A 313 16.82 13.71 52.81
#